data_AF-A0A1Q7NH07-F1
#
_entry.id   AF-A0A1Q7NH07-F1
#
_cell.length_a   1.000
_cell.length_b   1.000
_cell.length_c   1.000
_cell.angle_alpha   90.00
_cell.angle_beta   90.00
_cell.angle_gamma   90.00
#
_symmetry.space_group_name_H-M   'P 1'
#
loop_
_entity.id
_entity.type
_entity.pdbx_description
1 polymer ?
#
loop_
_entity_poly.entity_id
_entity_poly.type
_entity_poly.pdbx_seq_one_letter_code
_entity_poly.pdbx_strand_id
1 'polypeptide(L)'
;MSSKAVDITRLTVDDIFRAKEQRQRRLASLPFDQKIVIVNKLRAAVKAIRGERAIFASFLRACPNFAGERLKEWDVVDEWYANRALDPPAHPFDKRPDIIALTASGKRIGVELKSWINQEQIHEARKQEPIQENIRKAIGQQGPNTTRCIGQVWLSAKQVRFDAGDAANFREQLFARIEEVDKNWAQKPDREQISSQDERDFAGFPILEKYLRSARFYSKTRDRSRNWITFPYSTSHYSPNTMRETLRKALIAHTKDERYNRDLRTQVGLDEVYLLVHYGFKAFAYNTPFDAPNFGFKQAGEFASGVLNGDGGYFDRVFLFQFLVGKEEAYRIVPSELDDNSAVVRK
;
A
#
# COMPACT_ATOMS: atom_id res chain seq x y z
N MET A 1 30.98 17.36 2.69
CA MET A 1 30.95 16.31 1.65
C MET A 1 29.57 16.22 1.01
N SER A 2 29.55 16.07 -0.31
CA SER A 2 28.47 16.23 -1.31
C SER A 2 27.01 15.96 -0.88
N SER A 3 26.14 16.94 -1.12
CA SER A 3 24.67 16.85 -1.10
C SER A 3 24.14 16.13 -2.36
N LYS A 4 24.50 14.85 -2.55
CA LYS A 4 23.88 14.05 -3.61
C LYS A 4 22.38 13.98 -3.34
N ALA A 5 21.60 14.54 -4.26
CA ALA A 5 20.15 14.41 -4.28
C ALA A 5 19.80 12.93 -4.16
N VAL A 6 18.93 12.60 -3.21
CA VAL A 6 18.43 11.23 -3.04
C VAL A 6 17.69 10.88 -4.33
N ASP A 7 18.21 9.90 -5.07
CA ASP A 7 17.57 9.37 -6.26
C ASP A 7 16.32 8.58 -5.84
N ILE A 8 15.16 9.23 -5.98
CA ILE A 8 13.85 8.71 -5.56
C ILE A 8 13.48 7.44 -6.33
N THR A 9 14.09 7.20 -7.49
CA THR A 9 13.82 6.03 -8.34
C THR A 9 14.48 4.75 -7.85
N ARG A 10 15.37 4.83 -6.85
CA ARG A 10 16.13 3.69 -6.29
C ARG A 10 15.76 3.31 -4.86
N LEU A 11 14.73 3.93 -4.28
CA LEU A 11 14.30 3.74 -2.89
C LEU A 11 13.48 2.45 -2.75
N THR A 12 14.07 1.39 -2.18
CA THR A 12 13.34 0.13 -1.92
C THR A 12 12.30 0.30 -0.80
N VAL A 13 11.33 -0.62 -0.72
CA VAL A 13 10.35 -0.66 0.38
C VAL A 13 11.07 -0.77 1.74
N ASP A 14 12.14 -1.56 1.80
CA ASP A 14 12.99 -1.70 2.98
C ASP A 14 13.73 -0.40 3.34
N ASP A 15 14.17 0.39 2.36
CA ASP A 15 14.76 1.71 2.60
C ASP A 15 13.75 2.71 3.15
N ILE A 16 12.49 2.66 2.71
CA ILE A 16 11.42 3.54 3.20
C ILE A 16 11.14 3.27 4.70
N PHE A 17 11.25 2.01 5.14
CA PHE A 17 10.99 1.62 6.54
C PHE A 17 12.26 1.66 7.44
N ARG A 18 13.43 1.20 6.98
CA ARG A 18 14.70 1.29 7.74
C ARG A 18 15.20 2.73 7.87
N ALA A 19 14.96 3.59 6.87
CA ALA A 19 15.36 4.98 6.95
C ALA A 19 14.51 5.80 7.94
N LYS A 20 13.38 5.29 8.47
CA LYS A 20 12.52 6.06 9.38
C LYS A 20 13.25 6.47 10.67
N GLU A 21 14.05 5.58 11.24
CA GLU A 21 14.75 5.81 12.53
C GLU A 21 15.99 6.72 12.35
N GLN A 22 16.82 6.46 11.32
CA GLN A 22 17.96 7.33 10.98
C GLN A 22 17.51 8.71 10.48
N ARG A 23 16.40 8.78 9.73
CA ARG A 23 15.79 10.04 9.28
C ARG A 23 15.14 10.79 10.44
N GLN A 24 14.55 10.12 11.43
CA GLN A 24 14.06 10.77 12.65
C GLN A 24 15.21 11.36 13.47
N ARG A 25 16.34 10.67 13.60
CA ARG A 25 17.54 11.21 14.27
C ARG A 25 18.12 12.41 13.54
N ARG A 26 18.25 12.30 12.20
CA ARG A 26 18.70 13.41 11.34
C ARG A 26 17.72 14.58 11.33
N LEU A 27 16.42 14.32 11.29
CA LEU A 27 15.41 15.37 11.38
C LEU A 27 15.50 16.03 12.74
N ALA A 28 15.57 15.28 13.84
CA ALA A 28 15.65 15.83 15.20
C ALA A 28 16.83 16.81 15.38
N SER A 29 17.98 16.53 14.76
CA SER A 29 19.18 17.36 14.84
C SER A 29 19.18 18.61 13.93
N LEU A 30 18.17 18.82 13.10
CA LEU A 30 18.12 19.97 12.18
C LEU A 30 17.35 21.17 12.77
N PRO A 31 17.67 22.41 12.36
CA PRO A 31 16.84 23.59 12.63
C PRO A 31 15.41 23.42 12.12
N PHE A 32 14.44 24.06 12.79
CA PHE A 32 13.00 23.92 12.49
C PHE A 32 12.65 24.20 11.03
N ASP A 33 13.24 25.25 10.43
CA ASP A 33 12.96 25.63 9.05
C ASP A 33 13.47 24.58 8.05
N GLN A 34 14.61 23.93 8.35
CA GLN A 34 15.14 22.84 7.54
C GLN A 34 14.33 21.55 7.70
N LYS A 35 13.78 21.30 8.90
CA LYS A 35 12.81 20.21 9.13
C LYS A 35 11.56 20.40 8.27
N ILE A 36 11.02 21.62 8.20
CA ILE A 36 9.85 21.94 7.37
C ILE A 36 10.16 21.68 5.89
N VAL A 37 11.30 22.16 5.38
CA VAL A 37 11.70 21.95 3.97
C VAL A 37 11.85 20.46 3.65
N ILE A 38 12.47 19.68 4.53
CA ILE A 38 12.64 18.23 4.32
C ILE A 38 11.30 17.49 4.43
N VAL A 39 10.48 17.80 5.43
CA VAL A 39 9.14 17.19 5.57
C VAL A 39 8.26 17.51 4.37
N ASN A 40 8.31 18.75 3.85
CA ASN A 40 7.59 19.13 2.64
C ASN A 40 8.14 18.43 1.39
N LYS A 41 9.47 18.31 1.24
CA LYS A 41 10.08 17.52 0.16
C LYS A 41 9.74 16.03 0.24
N LEU A 42 9.63 15.47 1.45
CA LEU A 42 9.24 14.08 1.65
C LEU A 42 7.75 13.85 1.44
N ARG A 43 6.90 14.78 1.87
CA ARG A 43 5.48 14.76 1.53
C ARG A 43 5.28 14.89 0.03
N ALA A 44 6.05 15.76 -0.64
CA ALA A 44 6.05 15.90 -2.09
C ALA A 44 6.58 14.64 -2.80
N ALA A 45 7.64 14.00 -2.30
CA ALA A 45 8.16 12.74 -2.84
C ALA A 45 7.20 11.56 -2.63
N VAL A 46 6.56 11.47 -1.45
CA VAL A 46 5.52 10.47 -1.17
C VAL A 46 4.25 10.75 -1.99
N LYS A 47 3.91 12.02 -2.22
CA LYS A 47 2.82 12.43 -3.14
C LYS A 47 3.18 12.13 -4.60
N ALA A 48 4.44 12.31 -4.99
CA ALA A 48 4.96 12.00 -6.32
C ALA A 48 4.97 10.49 -6.58
N ILE A 49 5.39 9.65 -5.62
CA ILE A 49 5.30 8.18 -5.67
C ILE A 49 3.83 7.71 -5.73
N ARG A 50 2.87 8.53 -5.30
CA ARG A 50 1.43 8.23 -5.30
C ARG A 50 0.67 8.80 -6.50
N GLY A 51 1.35 9.53 -7.39
CA GLY A 51 0.71 10.14 -8.57
C GLY A 51 0.68 9.18 -9.76
N GLU A 52 -0.34 9.34 -10.61
CA GLU A 52 -0.53 8.64 -11.88
C GLU A 52 0.75 8.59 -12.72
N ARG A 53 1.44 9.73 -12.82
CA ARG A 53 2.73 9.89 -13.50
C ARG A 53 3.80 8.88 -13.02
N ALA A 54 3.94 8.67 -11.72
CA ALA A 54 4.96 7.75 -11.19
C ALA A 54 4.60 6.29 -11.41
N ILE A 55 3.32 5.93 -11.26
CA ILE A 55 2.81 4.59 -11.54
C ILE A 55 3.05 4.26 -13.00
N PHE A 56 2.63 5.14 -13.91
CA PHE A 56 2.74 4.93 -15.34
C PHE A 56 4.20 4.93 -15.81
N ALA A 57 5.04 5.86 -15.33
CA ALA A 57 6.48 5.83 -15.64
C ALA A 57 7.15 4.53 -15.20
N SER A 58 6.72 3.94 -14.09
CA SER A 58 7.24 2.65 -13.63
C SER A 58 6.73 1.50 -14.48
N PHE A 59 5.46 1.52 -14.85
CA PHE A 59 4.88 0.57 -15.78
C PHE A 59 5.60 0.59 -17.13
N LEU A 60 5.90 1.76 -17.69
CA LEU A 60 6.67 1.88 -18.94
C LEU A 60 8.08 1.29 -18.85
N ARG A 61 8.74 1.38 -17.70
CA ARG A 61 10.05 0.72 -17.52
C ARG A 61 9.92 -0.80 -17.51
N ALA A 62 8.83 -1.32 -16.95
CA ALA A 62 8.55 -2.76 -16.90
C ALA A 62 8.04 -3.29 -18.25
N CYS A 63 7.25 -2.51 -18.98
CA CYS A 63 6.60 -2.88 -20.23
C CYS A 63 6.70 -1.73 -21.28
N PRO A 64 7.88 -1.48 -21.86
CA PRO A 64 8.12 -0.31 -22.71
C PRO A 64 7.36 -0.33 -24.04
N ASN A 65 6.92 -1.51 -24.49
CA ASN A 65 6.17 -1.72 -25.73
C ASN A 65 4.75 -2.24 -25.45
N PHE A 66 4.12 -1.85 -24.32
CA PHE A 66 2.77 -2.31 -23.96
C PHE A 66 1.72 -2.04 -25.05
N ALA A 67 1.91 -0.99 -25.85
CA ALA A 67 1.07 -0.64 -27.01
C ALA A 67 1.42 -1.42 -28.29
N GLY A 68 2.32 -2.41 -28.23
CA GLY A 68 2.91 -3.08 -29.40
C GLY A 68 4.09 -2.32 -30.01
N GLU A 69 4.28 -1.06 -29.62
CA GLU A 69 5.37 -0.19 -30.05
C GLU A 69 5.79 0.75 -28.92
N ARG A 70 6.91 1.46 -29.09
CA ARG A 70 7.37 2.46 -28.13
C ARG A 70 6.49 3.70 -28.14
N LEU A 71 6.36 4.34 -26.98
CA LEU A 71 5.80 5.67 -26.91
C LEU A 71 6.81 6.72 -27.40
N LYS A 72 6.32 7.70 -28.15
CA LYS A 72 7.04 8.92 -28.50
C LYS A 72 6.98 9.92 -27.34
N GLU A 73 5.80 10.12 -26.77
CA GLU A 73 5.54 11.02 -25.65
C GLU A 73 4.30 10.61 -24.88
N TRP A 74 4.18 11.06 -23.63
CA TRP A 74 3.00 10.85 -22.79
C TRP A 74 2.97 11.89 -21.68
N ASP A 75 1.78 12.21 -21.18
CA ASP A 75 1.56 13.06 -20.01
C ASP A 75 0.32 12.59 -19.24
N VAL A 76 0.21 12.98 -17.96
CA VAL A 76 -1.08 12.94 -17.25
C VAL A 76 -2.05 13.85 -17.98
N VAL A 77 -3.33 13.48 -18.06
CA VAL A 77 -4.30 14.15 -18.94
C VAL A 77 -4.35 15.66 -18.78
N ASP A 78 -4.35 16.18 -17.55
CA ASP A 78 -4.38 17.63 -17.32
C ASP A 78 -3.10 18.33 -17.79
N GLU A 79 -1.94 17.67 -17.62
CA GLU A 79 -0.65 18.16 -18.10
C GLU A 79 -0.56 18.07 -19.64
N TRP A 80 -1.20 17.07 -20.26
CA TRP A 80 -1.23 16.90 -21.72
C TRP A 80 -1.83 18.13 -22.41
N TYR A 81 -2.99 18.59 -21.95
CA TYR A 81 -3.68 19.76 -22.48
C TYR A 81 -2.94 21.06 -22.15
N ALA A 82 -2.48 21.21 -20.89
CA ALA A 82 -1.76 22.39 -20.46
C ALA A 82 -0.45 22.62 -21.24
N ASN A 83 0.36 21.58 -21.42
CA ASN A 83 1.64 21.67 -22.13
C ASN A 83 1.48 22.00 -23.63
N ARG A 84 0.30 21.78 -24.18
CA ARG A 84 0.00 21.98 -25.61
C ARG A 84 -0.87 23.21 -25.88
N ALA A 85 -1.21 23.99 -24.84
CA ALA A 85 -2.14 25.12 -24.93
C ALA A 85 -3.45 24.74 -25.64
N LEU A 86 -3.96 23.54 -25.36
CA LEU A 86 -5.20 23.03 -25.90
C LEU A 86 -6.32 23.22 -24.88
N ASP A 87 -7.49 23.62 -25.36
CA ASP A 87 -8.69 23.60 -24.53
C ASP A 87 -9.06 22.15 -24.21
N PRO A 88 -9.18 21.78 -22.92
CA PRO A 88 -9.68 20.47 -22.58
C PRO A 88 -11.17 20.35 -23.00
N PRO A 89 -11.62 19.16 -23.45
CA PRO A 89 -12.97 18.97 -23.95
C PRO A 89 -14.03 19.27 -22.88
N ALA A 90 -15.19 19.79 -23.30
CA ALA A 90 -16.23 20.32 -22.41
C ALA A 90 -16.82 19.29 -21.43
N HIS A 91 -17.36 19.77 -20.30
CA HIS A 91 -17.92 18.93 -19.24
C HIS A 91 -19.11 18.04 -19.68
N PRO A 92 -19.26 16.84 -19.07
CA PRO A 92 -18.53 16.38 -17.89
C PRO A 92 -17.11 15.84 -18.17
N PHE A 93 -16.09 16.50 -17.60
CA PHE A 93 -14.66 16.15 -17.67
C PHE A 93 -14.32 14.81 -16.99
N ASP A 94 -15.28 14.18 -16.30
CA ASP A 94 -15.14 12.95 -15.49
C ASP A 94 -14.97 11.65 -16.30
N LYS A 95 -14.90 11.75 -17.63
CA LYS A 95 -14.82 10.59 -18.54
C LYS A 95 -13.44 10.37 -19.17
N ARG A 96 -12.44 11.22 -18.90
CA ARG A 96 -11.13 11.12 -19.55
C ARG A 96 -10.26 10.02 -18.90
N PRO A 97 -9.36 9.38 -19.67
CA PRO A 97 -8.32 8.53 -19.11
C PRO A 97 -7.35 9.37 -18.27
N ASP A 98 -6.68 8.74 -17.31
CA ASP A 98 -5.68 9.40 -16.47
C ASP A 98 -4.42 9.84 -17.25
N ILE A 99 -4.04 9.07 -18.28
CA ILE A 99 -2.86 9.32 -19.12
C ILE A 99 -3.26 9.41 -20.59
N ILE A 100 -2.63 10.35 -21.32
CA ILE A 100 -2.63 10.37 -22.79
C ILE A 100 -1.20 10.12 -23.28
N ALA A 101 -1.06 9.23 -24.26
CA ALA A 101 0.20 8.86 -24.87
C ALA A 101 0.12 8.93 -26.40
N LEU A 102 1.24 9.23 -27.05
CA LEU A 102 1.43 9.16 -28.49
C LEU A 102 2.46 8.08 -28.79
N THR A 103 2.12 7.13 -29.66
CA THR A 103 3.05 6.08 -30.09
C THR A 103 4.03 6.57 -31.14
N ALA A 104 5.05 5.76 -31.47
CA ALA A 104 6.01 6.09 -32.52
C ALA A 104 5.35 6.22 -33.91
N SER A 105 4.32 5.43 -34.19
CA SER A 105 3.50 5.52 -35.42
C SER A 105 2.52 6.70 -35.43
N GLY A 106 2.36 7.40 -34.31
CA GLY A 106 1.48 8.56 -34.18
C GLY A 106 0.07 8.24 -33.66
N LYS A 107 -0.20 7.00 -33.23
CA LYS A 107 -1.47 6.67 -32.57
C LYS A 107 -1.57 7.34 -31.21
N ARG A 108 -2.75 7.89 -30.90
CA ARG A 108 -3.08 8.45 -29.59
C ARG A 108 -3.78 7.40 -28.73
N ILE A 109 -3.20 7.10 -27.58
CA ILE A 109 -3.69 6.10 -26.64
C ILE A 109 -4.10 6.77 -25.34
N GLY A 110 -5.27 6.41 -24.82
CA GLY A 110 -5.69 6.73 -23.45
C GLY A 110 -5.35 5.58 -22.51
N VAL A 111 -4.81 5.86 -21.32
CA VAL A 111 -4.59 4.83 -20.30
C VAL A 111 -5.29 5.22 -19.01
N GLU A 112 -6.21 4.38 -18.56
CA GLU A 112 -6.89 4.49 -17.27
C GLU A 112 -6.13 3.70 -16.20
N LEU A 113 -5.91 4.31 -15.04
CA LEU A 113 -5.21 3.75 -13.89
C LEU A 113 -6.21 3.40 -12.79
N LYS A 114 -6.28 2.11 -12.44
CA LYS A 114 -7.16 1.64 -11.36
C LYS A 114 -6.41 0.92 -10.27
N SER A 115 -6.59 1.35 -9.03
CA SER A 115 -5.97 0.70 -7.88
C SER A 115 -6.68 -0.61 -7.55
N TRP A 116 -5.92 -1.71 -7.49
CA TRP A 116 -6.36 -2.97 -6.92
C TRP A 116 -6.31 -2.89 -5.38
N ILE A 117 -7.38 -2.39 -4.78
CA ILE A 117 -7.50 -2.14 -3.34
C ILE A 117 -8.85 -2.57 -2.80
N ASN A 118 -8.88 -3.06 -1.56
CA ASN A 118 -10.11 -3.24 -0.81
C ASN A 118 -10.37 -1.98 0.02
N GLN A 119 -11.35 -1.17 -0.40
CA GLN A 119 -11.63 0.12 0.22
C GLN A 119 -12.16 0.00 1.66
N GLU A 120 -12.91 -1.05 1.96
CA GLU A 120 -13.45 -1.30 3.31
C GLU A 120 -12.32 -1.57 4.31
N GLN A 121 -11.36 -2.42 3.95
CA GLN A 121 -10.17 -2.66 4.77
C GLN A 121 -9.36 -1.38 4.99
N ILE A 122 -9.22 -0.53 3.97
CA ILE A 122 -8.56 0.78 4.13
C ILE A 122 -9.35 1.68 5.09
N HIS A 123 -10.67 1.71 4.96
CA HIS A 123 -11.54 2.53 5.80
C HIS A 123 -11.46 2.10 7.27
N GLU A 124 -11.54 0.79 7.54
CA GLU A 124 -11.42 0.25 8.90
C GLU A 124 -10.01 0.47 9.47
N ALA A 125 -8.96 0.27 8.69
CA ALA A 125 -7.60 0.54 9.13
C ALA A 125 -7.41 2.02 9.49
N ARG A 126 -7.96 2.95 8.68
CA ARG A 126 -7.91 4.40 8.93
C ARG A 126 -8.65 4.83 10.19
N LYS A 127 -9.74 4.15 10.57
CA LYS A 127 -10.41 4.39 11.87
C LYS A 127 -9.49 4.04 13.04
N GLN A 128 -8.66 3.01 12.89
CA GLN A 128 -7.76 2.55 13.95
C GLN A 128 -6.49 3.41 14.08
N GLU A 129 -5.97 3.95 12.98
CA GLU A 129 -4.74 4.76 12.96
C GLU A 129 -4.66 5.83 14.06
N PRO A 130 -5.63 6.76 14.21
CA PRO A 130 -5.54 7.81 15.23
C PRO A 130 -5.62 7.25 16.66
N ILE A 131 -6.40 6.18 16.87
CA ILE A 131 -6.53 5.52 18.18
C ILE A 131 -5.19 4.89 18.57
N GLN A 132 -4.61 4.08 17.68
CA GLN A 132 -3.33 3.44 17.89
C GLN A 132 -2.22 4.46 18.07
N GLU A 133 -2.23 5.56 17.31
CA GLU A 133 -1.23 6.62 17.44
C GLU A 133 -1.31 7.32 18.80
N ASN A 134 -2.52 7.60 19.30
CA ASN A 134 -2.69 8.18 20.63
C ASN A 134 -2.25 7.21 21.74
N ILE A 135 -2.55 5.91 21.60
CA ILE A 135 -2.04 4.89 22.52
C ILE A 135 -0.50 4.81 22.44
N ARG A 136 0.11 4.85 21.24
CA ARG A 136 1.57 4.88 21.10
C ARG A 136 2.19 6.09 21.80
N LYS A 137 1.54 7.26 21.72
CA LYS A 137 1.97 8.46 22.46
C LYS A 137 1.87 8.27 23.96
N ALA A 138 0.79 7.66 24.46
CA ALA A 138 0.64 7.33 25.88
C ALA A 138 1.70 6.32 26.35
N ILE A 139 1.99 5.30 25.54
CA ILE A 139 3.09 4.37 25.77
C ILE A 139 4.41 5.14 25.79
N GLY A 140 4.63 6.14 24.95
CA GLY A 140 5.86 6.93 24.95
C GLY A 140 7.11 6.12 24.60
N GLN A 141 8.28 6.58 25.06
CA GLN A 141 9.55 5.88 24.82
C GLN A 141 9.62 4.59 25.67
N GLN A 142 9.96 3.48 25.02
CA GLN A 142 9.96 2.15 25.65
C GLN A 142 11.34 1.72 26.20
N GLY A 143 12.43 2.35 25.75
CA GLY A 143 13.79 1.89 26.07
C GLY A 143 14.08 0.46 25.55
N PRO A 144 15.22 -0.13 25.96
CA PRO A 144 15.50 -1.54 25.74
C PRO A 144 14.49 -2.43 26.46
N ASN A 145 14.17 -3.59 25.88
CA ASN A 145 13.28 -4.56 26.51
C ASN A 145 13.98 -5.32 27.66
N THR A 146 13.63 -5.01 28.91
CA THR A 146 14.19 -5.63 30.13
C THR A 146 13.44 -6.87 30.61
N THR A 147 12.34 -7.27 29.96
CA THR A 147 11.58 -8.47 30.36
C THR A 147 12.39 -9.74 30.09
N ARG A 148 12.27 -10.74 30.96
CA ARG A 148 13.05 -11.98 30.89
C ARG A 148 12.50 -12.95 29.86
N CYS A 149 11.18 -13.10 29.80
CA CYS A 149 10.49 -14.11 28.99
C CYS A 149 9.77 -13.50 27.78
N ILE A 150 9.38 -12.23 27.85
CA ILE A 150 8.67 -11.55 26.75
C ILE A 150 9.68 -10.92 25.78
N GLY A 151 9.51 -11.14 24.49
CA GLY A 151 10.27 -10.47 23.41
C GLY A 151 9.49 -9.34 22.74
N GLN A 152 8.17 -9.47 22.69
CA GLN A 152 7.29 -8.53 22.00
C GLN A 152 5.87 -8.58 22.58
N VAL A 153 5.17 -7.45 22.53
CA VAL A 153 3.76 -7.30 22.91
C VAL A 153 2.99 -6.69 21.74
N TRP A 154 1.91 -7.35 21.32
CA TRP A 154 0.97 -6.85 20.32
C TRP A 154 -0.33 -6.44 21.00
N LEU A 155 -0.66 -5.16 20.91
CA LEU A 155 -1.89 -4.60 21.43
C LEU A 155 -2.98 -4.64 20.36
N SER A 156 -4.21 -4.92 20.76
CA SER A 156 -5.41 -4.74 19.92
C SER A 156 -6.29 -3.68 20.58
N ALA A 157 -6.45 -2.52 19.94
CA ALA A 157 -7.29 -1.44 20.47
C ALA A 157 -8.79 -1.71 20.26
N LYS A 158 -9.61 -1.19 21.18
CA LYS A 158 -11.06 -1.00 20.94
C LYS A 158 -11.27 0.20 20.03
N GLN A 159 -12.40 0.25 19.33
CA GLN A 159 -12.78 1.41 18.50
C GLN A 159 -13.36 2.55 19.38
N VAL A 160 -12.57 3.05 20.33
CA VAL A 160 -12.96 4.13 21.24
C VAL A 160 -11.94 5.26 21.19
N ARG A 161 -12.39 6.51 21.37
CA ARG A 161 -11.49 7.66 21.41
C ARG A 161 -10.59 7.57 22.64
N PHE A 162 -9.28 7.58 22.41
CA PHE A 162 -8.29 7.66 23.49
C PHE A 162 -8.31 9.05 24.13
N ASP A 163 -8.45 9.11 25.45
CA ASP A 163 -8.37 10.35 26.22
C ASP A 163 -6.92 10.60 26.64
N ALA A 164 -6.42 11.81 26.38
CA ALA A 164 -5.06 12.18 26.76
C ALA A 164 -4.88 12.22 28.28
N GLY A 165 -5.94 12.49 29.05
CA GLY A 165 -5.90 12.45 30.52
C GLY A 165 -5.58 11.07 31.07
N ASP A 166 -5.93 10.01 30.34
CA ASP A 166 -5.70 8.63 30.76
C ASP A 166 -4.28 8.12 30.42
N ALA A 167 -3.46 8.93 29.75
CA ALA A 167 -2.19 8.47 29.18
C ALA A 167 -1.21 7.90 30.23
N ALA A 168 -1.07 8.58 31.38
CA ALA A 168 -0.17 8.14 32.45
C ALA A 168 -0.63 6.81 33.06
N ASN A 169 -1.91 6.71 33.42
CA ASN A 169 -2.51 5.50 33.99
C ASN A 169 -2.47 4.33 33.01
N PHE A 170 -2.70 4.60 31.71
CA PHE A 170 -2.60 3.57 30.67
C PHE A 170 -1.19 2.99 30.62
N ARG A 171 -0.17 3.85 30.63
CA ARG A 171 1.23 3.42 30.61
C ARG A 171 1.56 2.59 31.85
N GLU A 172 1.25 3.10 33.03
CA GLU A 172 1.51 2.41 34.30
C GLU A 172 0.86 1.02 34.33
N GLN A 173 -0.43 0.94 34.04
CA GLN A 173 -1.17 -0.32 34.02
C GLN A 173 -0.62 -1.29 32.98
N LEU A 174 -0.23 -0.81 31.79
CA LEU A 174 0.33 -1.66 30.74
C LEU A 174 1.65 -2.30 31.19
N PHE A 175 2.56 -1.52 31.78
CA PHE A 175 3.85 -2.03 32.24
C PHE A 175 3.70 -2.97 33.44
N ALA A 176 2.81 -2.65 34.38
CA ALA A 176 2.47 -3.56 35.49
C ALA A 176 1.92 -4.90 34.96
N ARG A 177 1.02 -4.87 33.98
CA ARG A 177 0.50 -6.11 33.38
C ARG A 177 1.59 -6.90 32.65
N ILE A 178 2.50 -6.22 31.95
CA ILE A 178 3.63 -6.90 31.29
C ILE A 178 4.51 -7.61 32.33
N GLU A 179 4.82 -6.96 33.44
CA GLU A 179 5.63 -7.53 34.52
C GLU A 179 4.98 -8.77 35.14
N GLU A 180 3.67 -8.70 35.42
CA GLU A 180 2.89 -9.85 35.90
C GLU A 180 2.95 -11.03 34.92
N VAL A 181 2.73 -10.77 33.63
CA VAL A 181 2.79 -11.81 32.60
C VAL A 181 4.19 -12.39 32.49
N ASP A 182 5.24 -11.57 32.53
CA ASP A 182 6.64 -12.01 32.45
C ASP A 182 7.00 -12.94 33.62
N LYS A 183 6.61 -12.56 34.84
CA LYS A 183 6.83 -13.35 36.07
C LYS A 183 6.10 -14.69 36.00
N ASN A 184 4.84 -14.69 35.59
CA ASN A 184 4.02 -15.90 35.51
C ASN A 184 4.47 -16.80 34.36
N TRP A 185 4.97 -16.23 33.26
CA TRP A 185 5.53 -16.99 32.14
C TRP A 185 6.71 -17.85 32.58
N ALA A 186 7.59 -17.30 33.42
CA ALA A 186 8.75 -18.01 33.94
C ALA A 186 8.38 -19.29 34.72
N GLN A 187 7.18 -19.35 35.29
CA GLN A 187 6.67 -20.46 36.10
C GLN A 187 5.98 -21.55 35.28
N LYS A 188 5.75 -21.33 33.97
CA LYS A 188 5.08 -22.31 33.12
C LYS A 188 6.03 -23.48 32.77
N PRO A 189 5.57 -24.74 32.93
CA PRO A 189 6.40 -25.93 32.66
C PRO A 189 6.79 -26.08 31.18
N ASP A 190 5.97 -25.55 30.28
CA ASP A 190 6.10 -25.60 28.82
C ASP A 190 6.53 -24.25 28.20
N ARG A 191 7.12 -23.36 29.01
CA ARG A 191 7.44 -21.97 28.61
C ARG A 191 8.30 -21.84 27.35
N GLU A 192 9.10 -22.84 27.03
CA GLU A 192 9.98 -22.86 25.83
C GLU A 192 9.21 -23.26 24.56
N GLN A 193 8.08 -23.96 24.70
CA GLN A 193 7.21 -24.37 23.60
C GLN A 193 6.13 -23.33 23.30
N ILE A 194 5.75 -22.51 24.29
CA ILE A 194 4.78 -21.43 24.09
C ILE A 194 5.43 -20.29 23.29
N SER A 195 4.98 -20.09 22.06
CA SER A 195 5.43 -18.99 21.21
C SER A 195 4.71 -17.66 21.50
N SER A 196 3.47 -17.72 22.01
CA SER A 196 2.69 -16.55 22.41
C SER A 196 1.57 -16.86 23.41
N GLN A 197 1.18 -15.88 24.22
CA GLN A 197 0.00 -15.90 25.08
C GLN A 197 -0.95 -14.76 24.70
N ASP A 198 -2.23 -15.08 24.51
CA ASP A 198 -3.28 -14.08 24.33
C ASP A 198 -3.90 -13.71 25.67
N GLU A 199 -3.98 -12.42 25.94
CA GLU A 199 -4.68 -11.84 27.07
C GLU A 199 -5.89 -11.05 26.58
N ARG A 200 -7.04 -11.31 27.19
CA ARG A 200 -8.30 -10.59 26.90
C ARG A 200 -8.97 -10.11 28.18
N ASP A 201 -8.55 -10.60 29.33
CA ASP A 201 -9.07 -10.19 30.61
C ASP A 201 -8.18 -9.08 31.21
N PHE A 202 -8.81 -7.92 31.39
CA PHE A 202 -8.19 -6.74 31.98
C PHE A 202 -8.95 -6.27 33.21
N ALA A 203 -9.71 -7.14 33.89
CA ALA A 203 -10.55 -6.75 35.03
C ALA A 203 -9.77 -6.05 36.17
N GLY A 204 -8.48 -6.36 36.34
CA GLY A 204 -7.58 -5.68 37.30
C GLY A 204 -6.96 -4.37 36.79
N PHE A 205 -7.18 -4.01 35.52
CA PHE A 205 -6.56 -2.91 34.81
C PHE A 205 -7.62 -2.10 34.04
N PRO A 206 -8.44 -1.29 34.72
CA PRO A 206 -9.63 -0.67 34.14
C PRO A 206 -9.32 0.27 32.97
N ILE A 207 -8.14 0.91 32.94
CA ILE A 207 -7.73 1.77 31.83
C ILE A 207 -7.31 0.93 30.62
N LEU A 208 -6.66 -0.21 30.83
CA LEU A 208 -6.41 -1.16 29.75
C LEU A 208 -7.72 -1.74 29.22
N GLU A 209 -8.64 -2.13 30.10
CA GLU A 209 -9.95 -2.65 29.70
C GLU A 209 -10.73 -1.62 28.88
N LYS A 210 -10.70 -0.35 29.28
CA LYS A 210 -11.34 0.75 28.54
C LYS A 210 -10.86 0.84 27.09
N TYR A 211 -9.56 0.67 26.84
CA TYR A 211 -8.94 0.98 25.55
C TYR A 211 -8.50 -0.24 24.72
N LEU A 212 -8.28 -1.40 25.34
CA LEU A 212 -7.76 -2.59 24.69
C LEU A 212 -8.83 -3.68 24.62
N ARG A 213 -8.87 -4.34 23.46
CA ARG A 213 -9.63 -5.57 23.24
C ARG A 213 -8.83 -6.80 23.66
N SER A 214 -7.52 -6.76 23.42
CA SER A 214 -6.61 -7.85 23.78
C SER A 214 -5.15 -7.35 23.78
N ALA A 215 -4.28 -8.12 24.41
CA ALA A 215 -2.84 -8.01 24.28
C ALA A 215 -2.25 -9.40 24.05
N ARG A 216 -1.36 -9.55 23.07
CA ARG A 216 -0.66 -10.81 22.79
C ARG A 216 0.80 -10.65 23.13
N PHE A 217 1.30 -11.51 24.00
CA PHE A 217 2.68 -11.53 24.47
C PHE A 217 3.43 -12.63 23.74
N TYR A 218 4.55 -12.30 23.11
CA TYR A 218 5.41 -13.25 22.41
C TYR A 218 6.66 -13.53 23.23
N SER A 219 7.14 -14.78 23.16
CA SER A 219 8.34 -15.18 23.87
C SER A 219 9.60 -14.45 23.36
N LYS A 220 10.66 -14.48 24.18
CA LYS A 220 11.95 -13.79 23.91
C LYS A 220 12.62 -14.23 22.60
N THR A 221 12.23 -15.37 22.03
CA THR A 221 12.71 -15.80 20.70
C THR A 221 12.32 -14.82 19.58
N ARG A 222 11.31 -13.96 19.81
CA ARG A 222 10.92 -12.85 18.93
C ARG A 222 11.38 -11.48 19.43
N ASP A 223 12.51 -11.41 20.12
CA ASP A 223 12.98 -10.15 20.70
C ASP A 223 13.18 -9.07 19.62
N ARG A 224 12.48 -7.96 19.81
CA ARG A 224 12.75 -6.72 19.11
C ARG A 224 13.29 -5.75 20.14
N SER A 225 14.61 -5.52 20.14
CA SER A 225 15.28 -4.65 21.12
C SER A 225 14.74 -3.21 21.18
N ARG A 226 13.95 -2.78 20.20
CA ARG A 226 13.25 -1.49 20.15
C ARG A 226 11.81 -1.63 19.69
N ASN A 227 10.91 -0.83 20.26
CA ASN A 227 9.47 -0.82 19.95
C ASN A 227 8.83 -2.21 20.09
N TRP A 228 9.18 -2.90 21.16
CA TRP A 228 8.70 -4.24 21.46
C TRP A 228 7.23 -4.25 21.85
N ILE A 229 6.65 -3.13 22.29
CA ILE A 229 5.21 -2.94 22.42
C ILE A 229 4.69 -2.23 21.17
N THR A 230 3.83 -2.90 20.40
CA THR A 230 3.29 -2.37 19.14
C THR A 230 1.87 -2.84 18.91
N PHE A 231 1.23 -2.33 17.86
CA PHE A 231 0.04 -2.92 17.27
C PHE A 231 0.47 -3.85 16.13
N PRO A 232 -0.29 -4.94 15.86
CA PRO A 232 -0.10 -5.69 14.63
C PRO A 232 -0.34 -4.77 13.43
N TYR A 233 0.31 -5.06 12.30
CA TYR A 233 -0.08 -4.44 11.05
C TYR A 233 -1.56 -4.77 10.78
N SER A 234 -2.31 -3.83 10.21
CA SER A 234 -3.76 -3.94 9.94
C SER A 234 -4.14 -5.08 8.98
N THR A 235 -3.18 -5.88 8.53
CA THR A 235 -3.36 -7.04 7.66
C THR A 235 -3.94 -8.26 8.39
N SER A 236 -4.62 -8.06 9.52
CA SER A 236 -5.17 -9.16 10.32
C SER A 236 -6.26 -9.89 9.53
N HIS A 237 -6.06 -11.20 9.35
CA HIS A 237 -6.76 -12.13 8.45
C HIS A 237 -6.21 -12.07 7.02
N TYR A 238 -5.00 -12.60 6.91
CA TYR A 238 -4.41 -12.95 5.64
C TYR A 238 -5.36 -13.89 4.87
N SER A 239 -5.96 -13.38 3.79
CA SER A 239 -6.84 -14.16 2.92
C SER A 239 -6.56 -13.77 1.47
N PRO A 240 -5.77 -14.58 0.74
CA PRO A 240 -5.54 -14.37 -0.69
C PRO A 240 -6.84 -14.28 -1.48
N ASN A 241 -7.86 -15.04 -1.05
CA ASN A 241 -9.18 -15.04 -1.64
C ASN A 241 -9.85 -13.66 -1.57
N THR A 242 -9.64 -12.90 -0.50
CA THR A 242 -10.19 -11.54 -0.38
C THR A 242 -9.59 -10.61 -1.44
N MET A 243 -8.28 -10.67 -1.69
CA MET A 243 -7.67 -9.84 -2.75
C MET A 243 -8.05 -10.33 -4.14
N ARG A 244 -8.19 -11.64 -4.36
CA ARG A 244 -8.70 -12.20 -5.63
C ARG A 244 -10.10 -11.69 -5.93
N GLU A 245 -11.00 -11.75 -4.96
CA GLU A 245 -12.36 -11.24 -5.13
C GLU A 245 -12.37 -9.72 -5.34
N THR A 246 -11.49 -9.00 -4.64
CA THR A 246 -11.30 -7.56 -4.86
C THR A 246 -10.83 -7.27 -6.29
N LEU A 247 -9.92 -8.08 -6.85
CA LEU A 247 -9.46 -7.96 -8.24
C LEU A 247 -10.61 -8.23 -9.21
N ARG A 248 -11.37 -9.31 -8.98
CA ARG A 248 -12.55 -9.68 -9.79
C ARG A 248 -13.55 -8.52 -9.86
N LYS A 249 -13.92 -7.97 -8.70
CA LYS A 249 -14.87 -6.85 -8.61
C LYS A 249 -14.35 -5.61 -9.36
N ALA A 250 -13.07 -5.26 -9.18
CA ALA A 250 -12.47 -4.14 -9.89
C ALA A 250 -12.51 -4.35 -11.41
N LEU A 251 -12.10 -5.52 -11.90
CA LEU A 251 -12.11 -5.84 -13.33
C LEU A 251 -13.52 -5.75 -13.92
N ILE A 252 -14.50 -6.42 -13.30
CA ILE A 252 -15.90 -6.45 -13.79
C ILE A 252 -16.53 -5.05 -13.75
N ALA A 253 -16.26 -4.26 -12.71
CA ALA A 253 -16.78 -2.90 -12.63
C ALA A 253 -16.23 -2.01 -13.75
N HIS A 254 -14.96 -2.18 -14.10
CA HIS A 254 -14.33 -1.36 -15.14
C HIS A 254 -14.71 -1.78 -16.55
N THR A 255 -14.85 -3.07 -16.85
CA THR A 255 -15.31 -3.48 -18.19
C THR A 255 -16.71 -2.97 -18.53
N LYS A 256 -17.51 -2.67 -17.51
CA LYS A 256 -18.88 -2.11 -17.64
C LYS A 256 -18.93 -0.60 -17.48
N ASP A 257 -17.80 0.09 -17.41
CA ASP A 257 -17.75 1.53 -17.18
C ASP A 257 -18.03 2.29 -18.49
N GLU A 258 -19.30 2.64 -18.70
CA GLU A 258 -19.80 3.33 -19.91
C GLU A 258 -19.13 4.70 -20.17
N ARG A 259 -18.37 5.23 -19.21
CA ARG A 259 -17.56 6.44 -19.43
C ARG A 259 -16.55 6.26 -20.57
N TYR A 260 -16.10 5.03 -20.84
CA TYR A 260 -15.16 4.71 -21.92
C TYR A 260 -15.84 4.23 -23.22
N ASN A 261 -17.12 4.54 -23.39
CA ASN A 261 -17.84 4.25 -24.63
C ASN A 261 -17.18 4.91 -25.86
N ARG A 262 -17.70 4.61 -27.06
CA ARG A 262 -17.15 5.13 -28.32
C ARG A 262 -17.11 6.66 -28.39
N ASP A 263 -18.03 7.35 -27.71
CA ASP A 263 -18.10 8.81 -27.71
C ASP A 263 -16.84 9.43 -27.10
N LEU A 264 -16.28 8.80 -26.05
CA LEU A 264 -15.03 9.26 -25.45
C LEU A 264 -13.88 9.26 -26.47
N ARG A 265 -13.77 8.17 -27.25
CA ARG A 265 -12.71 8.03 -28.27
C ARG A 265 -12.83 9.15 -29.31
N THR A 266 -14.03 9.44 -29.78
CA THR A 266 -14.28 10.53 -30.73
C THR A 266 -14.00 11.90 -30.13
N GLN A 267 -14.43 12.16 -28.90
CA GLN A 267 -14.27 13.47 -28.24
C GLN A 267 -12.81 13.81 -27.93
N VAL A 268 -12.02 12.81 -27.54
CA VAL A 268 -10.60 12.98 -27.16
C VAL A 268 -9.64 12.68 -28.33
N GLY A 269 -10.17 12.09 -29.41
CA GLY A 269 -9.39 11.64 -30.57
C GLY A 269 -8.44 10.50 -30.22
N LEU A 270 -8.92 9.50 -29.49
CA LEU A 270 -8.15 8.32 -29.09
C LEU A 270 -8.34 7.19 -30.11
N ASP A 271 -7.25 6.61 -30.57
CA ASP A 271 -7.25 5.41 -31.39
C ASP A 271 -7.55 4.16 -30.53
N GLU A 272 -6.92 4.10 -29.35
CA GLU A 272 -7.03 2.98 -28.43
C GLU A 272 -7.16 3.47 -26.97
N VAL A 273 -7.82 2.68 -26.12
CA VAL A 273 -8.01 2.95 -24.69
C VAL A 273 -7.64 1.71 -23.89
N TYR A 274 -6.69 1.84 -22.97
CA TYR A 274 -6.18 0.74 -22.16
C TYR A 274 -6.52 0.92 -20.69
N LEU A 275 -6.68 -0.20 -19.99
CA LEU A 275 -6.84 -0.26 -18.54
C LEU A 275 -5.56 -0.81 -17.90
N LEU A 276 -5.01 -0.07 -16.93
CA LEU A 276 -3.90 -0.49 -16.09
C LEU A 276 -4.37 -0.62 -14.64
N VAL A 277 -4.65 -1.87 -14.23
CA VAL A 277 -4.98 -2.21 -12.84
C VAL A 277 -3.68 -2.40 -12.07
N HIS A 278 -3.45 -1.64 -10.99
CA HIS A 278 -2.19 -1.65 -10.27
C HIS A 278 -2.33 -1.98 -8.78
N TYR A 279 -1.43 -2.82 -8.26
CA TYR A 279 -1.22 -3.07 -6.84
C TYR A 279 -0.07 -2.21 -6.33
N GLY A 280 -0.39 -1.06 -5.72
CA GLY A 280 0.60 -0.10 -5.23
C GLY A 280 0.81 -0.13 -3.72
N PHE A 281 1.60 0.83 -3.22
CA PHE A 281 1.88 1.00 -1.79
C PHE A 281 0.63 1.08 -0.91
N LYS A 282 -0.45 1.72 -1.39
CA LYS A 282 -1.71 1.84 -0.63
C LYS A 282 -2.34 0.46 -0.39
N ALA A 283 -2.35 -0.40 -1.41
CA ALA A 283 -2.85 -1.77 -1.29
C ALA A 283 -1.98 -2.55 -0.31
N PHE A 284 -0.66 -2.50 -0.50
CA PHE A 284 0.32 -3.15 0.37
C PHE A 284 0.22 -2.73 1.84
N ALA A 285 -0.03 -1.45 2.12
CA ALA A 285 -0.06 -0.92 3.48
C ALA A 285 -1.33 -1.29 4.25
N TYR A 286 -2.47 -1.42 3.57
CA TYR A 286 -3.78 -1.46 4.22
C TYR A 286 -4.59 -2.72 3.93
N ASN A 287 -4.30 -3.41 2.83
CA ASN A 287 -5.03 -4.61 2.45
C ASN A 287 -4.27 -5.87 2.85
N THR A 288 -5.01 -6.98 2.94
CA THR A 288 -4.33 -8.28 2.99
C THR A 288 -3.44 -8.42 1.75
N PRO A 289 -2.21 -8.91 1.88
CA PRO A 289 -1.38 -9.19 0.72
C PRO A 289 -2.08 -10.18 -0.21
N PHE A 290 -1.86 -10.02 -1.52
CA PHE A 290 -2.37 -10.98 -2.50
C PHE A 290 -1.46 -12.21 -2.59
N ASP A 291 -0.17 -12.07 -2.26
CA ASP A 291 0.86 -13.10 -2.42
C ASP A 291 0.82 -14.12 -1.28
N ALA A 292 0.77 -15.40 -1.64
CA ALA A 292 0.70 -16.60 -0.81
C ALA A 292 1.73 -17.64 -1.24
N PRO A 293 2.07 -18.63 -0.37
CA PRO A 293 2.96 -19.72 -0.75
C PRO A 293 2.62 -20.39 -2.10
N ASN A 294 1.33 -20.44 -2.46
CA ASN A 294 0.85 -21.04 -3.71
C ASN A 294 0.14 -20.04 -4.65
N PHE A 295 0.25 -18.73 -4.42
CA PHE A 295 -0.44 -17.72 -5.22
C PHE A 295 0.39 -16.44 -5.31
N GLY A 296 1.06 -16.20 -6.43
CA GLY A 296 1.87 -15.01 -6.67
C GLY A 296 1.26 -14.09 -7.72
N PHE A 297 2.07 -13.15 -8.22
CA PHE A 297 1.62 -12.16 -9.19
C PHE A 297 1.20 -12.80 -10.52
N LYS A 298 1.94 -13.82 -10.98
CA LYS A 298 1.58 -14.60 -12.17
C LYS A 298 0.19 -15.24 -12.04
N GLN A 299 -0.10 -15.89 -10.92
CA GLN A 299 -1.40 -16.51 -10.67
C GLN A 299 -2.53 -15.47 -10.58
N ALA A 300 -2.23 -14.26 -10.06
CA ALA A 300 -3.18 -13.15 -10.10
C ALA A 300 -3.48 -12.69 -11.54
N GLY A 301 -2.46 -12.64 -12.40
CA GLY A 301 -2.60 -12.37 -13.84
C GLY A 301 -3.43 -13.42 -14.56
N GLU A 302 -3.12 -14.70 -14.38
CA GLU A 302 -3.86 -15.83 -14.94
C GLU A 302 -5.33 -15.84 -14.47
N PHE A 303 -5.56 -15.59 -13.18
CA PHE A 303 -6.90 -15.43 -12.63
C PHE A 303 -7.64 -14.26 -13.27
N ALA A 304 -7.00 -13.10 -13.41
CA ALA A 304 -7.59 -11.94 -14.07
C ALA A 304 -7.96 -12.23 -15.53
N SER A 305 -7.10 -12.95 -16.26
CA SER A 305 -7.37 -13.36 -17.63
C SER A 305 -8.58 -14.27 -17.71
N GLY A 306 -8.71 -15.22 -16.77
CA GLY A 306 -9.88 -16.09 -16.68
C GLY A 306 -11.17 -15.35 -16.28
N VAL A 307 -11.08 -14.29 -15.47
CA VAL A 307 -12.23 -13.45 -15.10
C VAL A 307 -12.77 -12.68 -16.30
N LEU A 308 -11.88 -12.10 -17.11
CA LEU A 308 -12.27 -11.34 -18.30
C LEU A 308 -12.59 -12.25 -19.48
N ASN A 309 -11.97 -13.44 -19.57
CA ASN A 309 -12.16 -14.39 -20.66
C ASN A 309 -12.02 -13.75 -22.06
N GLY A 310 -11.03 -12.86 -22.21
CA GLY A 310 -10.79 -12.09 -23.43
C GLY A 310 -11.66 -10.83 -23.60
N ASP A 311 -12.70 -10.64 -22.78
CA ASP A 311 -13.56 -9.46 -22.83
C ASP A 311 -12.99 -8.29 -22.00
N GLY A 312 -12.37 -7.33 -22.70
CA GLY A 312 -11.89 -6.08 -22.10
C GLY A 312 -13.00 -5.03 -21.90
N GLY A 313 -14.24 -5.30 -22.33
CA GLY A 313 -15.31 -4.32 -22.39
C GLY A 313 -14.94 -3.18 -23.35
N TYR A 314 -14.89 -1.96 -22.83
CA TYR A 314 -14.52 -0.77 -23.61
C TYR A 314 -13.02 -0.58 -23.84
N PHE A 315 -12.18 -1.40 -23.21
CA PHE A 315 -10.73 -1.29 -23.27
C PHE A 315 -10.14 -2.26 -24.29
N ASP A 316 -9.30 -1.76 -25.19
CA ASP A 316 -8.62 -2.58 -26.21
C ASP A 316 -7.55 -3.47 -25.60
N ARG A 317 -6.96 -3.06 -24.46
CA ARG A 317 -5.99 -3.84 -23.70
C ARG A 317 -6.15 -3.63 -22.21
N VAL A 318 -5.95 -4.69 -21.44
CA VAL A 318 -5.98 -4.64 -19.97
C VAL A 318 -4.69 -5.22 -19.41
N PHE A 319 -4.09 -4.51 -18.46
CA PHE A 319 -2.85 -4.87 -17.79
C PHE A 319 -3.04 -4.92 -16.28
N LEU A 320 -2.41 -5.90 -15.64
CA LEU A 320 -2.17 -5.95 -14.21
C LEU A 320 -0.73 -5.49 -13.95
N PHE A 321 -0.52 -4.69 -12.91
CA PHE A 321 0.81 -4.18 -12.58
C PHE A 321 1.08 -4.18 -11.08
N GLN A 322 2.18 -4.80 -10.66
CA GLN A 322 2.68 -4.70 -9.30
C GLN A 322 3.58 -3.49 -9.18
N PHE A 323 3.11 -2.44 -8.51
CA PHE A 323 3.85 -1.21 -8.30
C PHE A 323 4.44 -1.17 -6.89
N LEU A 324 5.45 -2.01 -6.66
CA LEU A 324 6.27 -2.03 -5.46
C LEU A 324 7.73 -1.96 -5.89
N VAL A 325 8.47 -0.97 -5.36
CA VAL A 325 9.85 -0.71 -5.80
C VAL A 325 10.73 -1.94 -5.61
N GLY A 326 11.41 -2.36 -6.67
CA GLY A 326 12.25 -3.56 -6.72
C GLY A 326 11.47 -4.87 -7.01
N LYS A 327 10.16 -4.78 -7.21
CA LYS A 327 9.25 -5.88 -7.57
C LYS A 327 8.28 -5.46 -8.68
N GLU A 328 8.69 -4.52 -9.53
CA GLU A 328 7.85 -4.05 -10.62
C GLU A 328 7.67 -5.14 -11.68
N GLU A 329 6.44 -5.62 -11.80
CA GLU A 329 6.07 -6.66 -12.75
C GLU A 329 4.74 -6.30 -13.40
N ALA A 330 4.64 -6.50 -14.71
CA ALA A 330 3.45 -6.23 -15.50
C ALA A 330 2.97 -7.52 -16.16
N TYR A 331 1.65 -7.74 -16.17
CA TYR A 331 1.02 -8.89 -16.79
C TYR A 331 -0.10 -8.40 -17.71
N ARG A 332 -0.10 -8.83 -18.96
CA ARG A 332 -1.17 -8.51 -19.91
C ARG A 332 -2.33 -9.48 -19.72
N ILE A 333 -3.49 -8.96 -19.36
CA ILE A 333 -4.68 -9.73 -19.03
C ILE A 333 -5.45 -10.10 -20.30
N VAL A 334 -5.68 -9.11 -21.17
CA VAL A 334 -6.40 -9.28 -22.45
C VAL A 334 -5.39 -9.17 -23.61
N PRO A 335 -5.15 -10.27 -24.35
CA PRO A 335 -4.33 -10.25 -25.56
C PRO A 335 -5.07 -9.49 -26.68
N SER A 336 -4.34 -8.91 -27.63
CA SER A 336 -4.98 -8.38 -28.84
C SER A 336 -5.22 -9.54 -29.79
N GLU A 337 -6.22 -9.41 -30.66
CA GLU A 337 -6.50 -10.39 -31.73
C GLU A 337 -5.29 -10.64 -32.66
N LEU A 338 -4.25 -9.80 -32.61
CA LEU A 338 -3.04 -9.90 -33.42
C LEU A 338 -1.84 -10.58 -32.72
N ASP A 339 -1.97 -10.96 -31.44
CA ASP A 339 -0.84 -11.39 -30.60
C ASP A 339 -0.77 -12.91 -30.30
N ASP A 340 -1.33 -13.76 -31.16
CA ASP A 340 -1.52 -15.20 -30.93
C ASP A 340 -0.22 -16.05 -30.85
N ASN A 341 0.94 -15.47 -30.53
CA ASN A 341 2.23 -16.18 -30.50
C ASN A 341 3.28 -15.73 -29.46
N SER A 342 2.95 -14.96 -28.41
CA SER A 342 3.96 -14.64 -27.39
C SER A 342 3.44 -14.48 -25.96
N ALA A 343 2.99 -15.57 -25.35
CA ALA A 343 2.77 -15.60 -23.91
C ALA A 343 4.12 -15.68 -23.16
N VAL A 344 4.31 -14.74 -22.23
CA VAL A 344 5.40 -14.55 -21.27
C VAL A 344 6.59 -13.72 -21.77
N VAL A 345 6.49 -12.38 -21.61
CA VAL A 345 7.65 -11.50 -21.51
C VAL A 345 8.29 -11.73 -20.13
N ARG A 346 9.27 -12.65 -20.04
CA ARG A 346 10.17 -12.74 -18.88
C ARG A 346 11.33 -11.76 -19.05
N LYS A 347 11.74 -11.12 -17.96
CA LYS A 347 13.16 -10.77 -17.76
C LYS A 347 13.82 -11.90 -17.00
#